data_AF-A0A949XRX3-F1
#
_entry.id   AF-A0A949XRX3-F1
#
_cell.length_a   1.000
_cell.length_b   1.000
_cell.length_c   1.000
_cell.angle_alpha   90.00
_cell.angle_beta   90.00
_cell.angle_gamma   90.00
#
_symmetry.space_group_name_H-M   'P 1'
#
loop_
_entity.id
_entity.type
_entity.pdbx_description
1 polymer ?
#
loop_
_entity_poly.entity_id
_entity_poly.type
_entity_poly.pdbx_seq_one_letter_code
_entity_poly.pdbx_strand_id
1 'polypeptide(L)'
;MMQRDDLDPLAPQREAAIFYGLFLRGHSADALRRDIDVPRSVFDRWLQPRRYEAHFRDSLREMYSYRKKVLAIFDELVLKEKHRARVN
;
A
#
# COMPACT_ATOMS: atom_id res chain seq x y z
N MET A 1 -1.73 -24.62 5.08
CA MET A 1 -3.02 -23.96 4.80
C MET A 1 -3.02 -22.66 5.57
N MET A 2 -2.77 -21.52 4.90
CA MET A 2 -2.93 -20.21 5.55
C MET A 2 -4.44 -20.04 5.81
N GLN A 3 -4.84 -19.99 7.08
CA GLN A 3 -6.22 -19.70 7.46
C GLN A 3 -6.63 -18.38 6.82
N ARG A 4 -7.66 -18.43 5.98
CA ARG A 4 -8.25 -17.29 5.28
C ARG A 4 -9.32 -16.58 6.14
N ASP A 5 -9.46 -16.96 7.40
CA ASP A 5 -10.58 -16.57 8.27
C ASP A 5 -10.37 -15.27 9.07
N ASP A 6 -9.17 -14.65 9.06
CA ASP A 6 -8.88 -13.43 9.85
C ASP A 6 -8.19 -12.31 9.04
N LEU A 7 -8.47 -12.18 7.74
CA LEU A 7 -7.99 -11.03 6.97
C LEU A 7 -8.81 -9.80 7.37
N ASP A 8 -8.35 -9.12 8.40
CA ASP A 8 -8.99 -7.92 8.91
C ASP A 8 -9.27 -6.93 7.76
N PRO A 9 -10.55 -6.63 7.48
CA PRO A 9 -10.94 -5.81 6.33
C PRO A 9 -10.45 -4.36 6.46
N LEU A 10 -10.06 -3.95 7.66
CA LEU A 10 -9.49 -2.64 7.97
C LEU A 10 -7.95 -2.64 7.95
N ALA A 11 -7.30 -3.77 7.64
CA ALA A 11 -5.84 -3.82 7.60
C ALA A 11 -5.22 -2.77 6.65
N PRO A 12 -5.70 -2.55 5.41
CA PRO A 12 -5.17 -1.49 4.55
C PRO A 12 -5.33 -0.09 5.16
N GLN A 13 -6.45 0.17 5.82
CA GLN A 13 -6.78 1.44 6.46
C GLN A 13 -5.85 1.70 7.65
N ARG A 14 -5.61 0.69 8.48
CA ARG A 14 -4.67 0.81 9.61
C ARG A 14 -3.24 1.01 9.14
N GLU A 15 -2.81 0.30 8.11
CA GLU A 15 -1.47 0.50 7.55
C GLU A 15 -1.33 1.92 6.98
N ALA A 16 -2.32 2.38 6.21
CA ALA A 16 -2.35 3.75 5.70
C ALA A 16 -2.35 4.80 6.85
N ALA A 17 -3.04 4.53 7.96
CA ALA A 17 -3.04 5.39 9.13
C ALA A 17 -1.65 5.49 9.80
N ILE A 18 -0.85 4.41 9.79
CA ILE A 18 0.54 4.44 10.29
C ILE A 18 1.38 5.38 9.42
N PHE A 19 1.32 5.24 8.09
CA PHE A 19 2.03 6.12 7.17
C PHE A 19 1.54 7.57 7.26
N TYR A 20 0.23 7.77 7.41
CA TYR A 20 -0.35 9.09 7.62
C TYR A 20 0.15 9.73 8.92
N GLY A 21 0.28 8.95 10.00
CA GLY A 21 0.90 9.41 11.23
C GLY A 21 2.36 9.83 11.07
N LEU A 22 3.13 9.22 10.16
CA LEU A 22 4.48 9.68 9.80
C LEU A 22 4.41 11.00 9.01
N PHE A 23 3.49 11.11 8.05
CA PHE A 23 3.28 12.34 7.30
C PHE A 23 2.96 13.54 8.21
N LEU A 24 2.05 13.36 9.18
CA LEU A 24 1.72 14.40 10.16
C LEU A 24 2.90 14.82 11.05
N ARG A 25 3.91 13.96 11.20
CA ARG A 25 5.16 14.26 11.93
C ARG A 25 6.23 14.92 11.06
N GLY A 26 5.90 15.31 9.82
CA GLY A 26 6.78 16.05 8.92
C GLY A 26 7.52 15.18 7.90
N HIS A 27 7.24 13.87 7.81
CA HIS A 27 7.80 13.07 6.72
C HIS A 27 7.20 13.47 5.38
N SER A 28 8.03 13.50 4.33
CA SER A 28 7.59 13.82 2.97
C SER A 28 6.58 12.79 2.47
N ALA A 29 5.42 13.27 1.98
CA ALA A 29 4.43 12.41 1.35
C ALA A 29 5.00 11.62 0.18
N ASP A 30 5.91 12.20 -0.61
CA ASP A 30 6.51 11.52 -1.76
C ASP A 30 7.49 10.42 -1.36
N ALA A 31 8.19 10.58 -0.23
CA ALA A 31 9.02 9.52 0.33
C ALA A 31 8.13 8.35 0.77
N LEU A 32 7.09 8.65 1.55
CA LEU A 32 6.15 7.64 2.04
C LEU A 32 5.42 6.91 0.91
N ARG A 33 5.03 7.59 -0.17
CA ARG A 33 4.46 6.94 -1.37
C ARG A 33 5.38 5.88 -1.95
N ARG A 34 6.69 6.18 -2.03
CA ARG A 34 7.69 5.23 -2.54
C ARG A 34 7.89 4.04 -1.59
N ASP A 35 7.77 4.26 -0.28
CA ASP A 35 7.88 3.21 0.72
C ASP A 35 6.64 2.29 0.75
N ILE A 36 5.45 2.83 0.43
CA ILE A 36 4.21 2.07 0.33
C ILE A 36 4.12 1.30 -1.00
N ASP A 37 4.51 1.95 -2.11
CA ASP A 37 4.21 1.45 -3.43
C ASP A 37 5.11 0.30 -3.87
N VAL A 38 4.51 -0.62 -4.63
CA VAL A 38 5.26 -1.57 -5.46
C VAL A 38 5.18 -1.07 -6.91
N PRO A 39 6.29 -0.60 -7.50
CA PRO A 39 6.30 -0.14 -8.88
C PRO A 39 5.87 -1.25 -9.83
N ARG A 40 5.10 -0.90 -10.87
CA ARG A 40 4.60 -1.88 -11.85
C ARG A 40 5.73 -2.69 -12.50
N SER A 41 6.84 -2.04 -12.82
CA SER A 41 8.03 -2.69 -13.38
C SER A 41 8.67 -3.72 -12.43
N VAL A 42 8.61 -3.49 -11.11
CA VAL A 42 9.07 -4.45 -10.11
C VAL A 42 8.13 -5.65 -10.08
N PHE A 43 6.83 -5.40 -10.04
CA PHE A 43 5.81 -6.46 -10.06
C PHE A 43 5.89 -7.34 -11.31
N ASP A 44 6.01 -6.74 -12.49
CA ASP A 44 6.12 -7.46 -13.75
C ASP A 44 7.39 -8.33 -13.82
N ARG A 45 8.50 -7.85 -13.25
CA ARG A 45 9.74 -8.66 -13.12
C ARG A 45 9.54 -9.87 -12.21
N TRP A 46 8.83 -9.71 -11.09
CA TRP A 46 8.53 -10.83 -10.19
C TRP A 46 7.57 -11.86 -10.79
N LEU A 47 6.74 -11.46 -11.75
CA LEU A 47 5.86 -12.37 -12.49
C LEU A 47 6.57 -13.19 -13.58
N GLN A 48 7.84 -12.89 -13.90
CA GLN A 48 8.55 -13.56 -14.99
C GLN A 48 8.77 -15.07 -14.74
N PRO A 49 8.79 -15.91 -15.79
CA PRO A 49 8.26 -17.27 -15.71
C PRO A 49 9.22 -18.35 -15.19
N ARG A 50 10.39 -18.06 -14.65
CA ARG A 50 11.44 -19.11 -14.57
C ARG A 50 11.30 -20.12 -13.43
N ARG A 51 10.49 -19.90 -12.37
CA ARG A 51 10.45 -20.88 -11.26
C ARG A 51 9.29 -20.79 -10.26
N TYR A 52 8.19 -20.12 -10.60
CA TYR A 52 7.14 -19.87 -9.60
C TYR A 52 5.96 -20.82 -9.77
N GLU A 53 5.66 -21.56 -8.71
CA GLU A 53 4.41 -22.31 -8.58
C GLU A 53 3.20 -21.36 -8.62
N ALA A 54 2.05 -21.84 -9.10
CA ALA A 54 0.84 -21.02 -9.26
C ALA A 54 0.46 -20.25 -7.98
N HIS A 55 0.64 -20.86 -6.82
CA HIS A 55 0.36 -20.25 -5.51
C HIS A 55 1.15 -18.95 -5.27
N PHE A 56 2.39 -18.87 -5.77
CA PHE A 56 3.23 -17.69 -5.58
C PHE A 56 2.74 -16.50 -6.41
N ARG A 57 2.24 -16.75 -7.62
CA ARG A 57 1.68 -15.69 -8.48
C ARG A 57 0.43 -15.08 -7.86
N ASP A 58 -0.40 -15.91 -7.24
CA ASP A 58 -1.61 -15.45 -6.56
C ASP A 58 -1.25 -14.60 -5.34
N SER A 59 -0.33 -15.06 -4.49
CA SER A 59 0.17 -14.27 -3.35
C SER A 59 0.82 -12.95 -3.78
N LEU A 60 1.58 -12.93 -4.89
CA LEU A 60 2.13 -11.69 -5.43
C LEU A 60 1.05 -10.72 -5.88
N ARG A 61 0.01 -11.21 -6.56
CA ARG A 61 -1.13 -10.38 -7.00
C ARG A 61 -1.90 -9.81 -5.82
N GLU A 62 -2.12 -10.61 -4.79
CA GLU A 62 -2.76 -10.18 -3.53
C GLU A 62 -1.93 -9.08 -2.85
N MET A 63 -0.62 -9.30 -2.68
CA MET A 63 0.29 -8.30 -2.11
C MET A 63 0.30 -7.01 -2.92
N TYR A 64 0.44 -7.10 -4.25
CA TYR A 64 0.43 -5.92 -5.12
C TYR A 64 -0.87 -5.13 -4.99
N SER A 65 -2.01 -5.83 -5.01
CA SER A 65 -3.33 -5.22 -4.83
C SER A 65 -3.47 -4.57 -3.45
N TYR A 66 -2.96 -5.21 -2.41
CA TYR A 66 -2.94 -4.69 -1.05
C TYR A 66 -2.14 -3.37 -0.97
N ARG A 67 -0.92 -3.34 -1.52
CA ARG A 67 -0.04 -2.15 -1.51
C ARG A 67 -0.69 -0.97 -2.23
N LYS A 68 -1.35 -1.22 -3.37
CA LYS A 68 -2.12 -0.20 -4.09
C LYS A 68 -3.32 0.33 -3.29
N LYS A 69 -4.02 -0.53 -2.54
CA LYS A 69 -5.11 -0.11 -1.64
C LYS A 69 -4.58 0.80 -0.51
N VAL A 70 -3.49 0.42 0.15
CA VAL A 70 -2.84 1.25 1.19
C VAL A 70 -2.44 2.61 0.62
N LEU A 71 -1.79 2.62 -0.55
CA LEU A 71 -1.36 3.85 -1.21
C LEU A 71 -2.52 4.79 -1.52
N ALA A 72 -3.62 4.26 -2.07
CA ALA A 72 -4.80 5.07 -2.39
C ALA A 72 -5.44 5.71 -1.15
N ILE A 73 -5.55 4.95 -0.05
CA ILE A 73 -6.08 5.48 1.22
C ILE A 73 -5.14 6.56 1.78
N PHE A 74 -3.84 6.31 1.76
CA PHE A 74 -2.84 7.30 2.19
C PHE A 74 -2.92 8.60 1.37
N ASP A 75 -3.04 8.50 0.05
CA ASP A 75 -3.18 9.65 -0.84
C ASP A 75 -4.43 10.48 -0.54
N GLU A 76 -5.56 9.83 -0.25
CA GLU A 76 -6.79 10.50 0.14
C GLU A 76 -6.62 11.27 1.46
N LEU A 77 -5.99 10.66 2.46
CA LEU A 77 -5.72 11.30 3.75
C LEU A 77 -4.81 12.52 3.60
N VAL A 78 -3.71 12.40 2.85
CA VAL A 78 -2.79 13.50 2.56
C VAL A 78 -3.49 14.64 1.81
N LEU A 79 -4.35 14.30 0.85
CA LEU A 79 -5.12 15.28 0.09
C LEU A 79 -6.04 16.08 1.03
N LYS A 80 -6.82 15.39 1.86
CA LYS A 80 -7.72 16.00 2.86
C LYS A 80 -6.98 16.93 3.82
N GLU A 81 -5.83 16.51 4.34
CA GLU A 81 -5.03 17.33 5.25
C GLU A 81 -4.47 18.58 4.56
N LYS A 82 -3.98 18.46 3.33
CA LYS A 82 -3.53 19.62 2.54
C LYS A 82 -4.66 20.61 2.26
N HIS A 83 -5.89 20.13 2.04
CA HIS A 83 -7.05 21.00 1.92
C HIS A 83 -7.37 21.70 3.23
N ARG A 84 -7.36 20.97 4.36
CA ARG A 84 -7.59 21.53 5.70
C ARG A 84 -6.57 22.62 6.05
N ALA A 85 -5.29 22.39 5.80
CA ALA A 85 -4.22 23.33 6.08
C ALA A 85 -4.24 24.61 5.20
N ARG A 86 -4.99 24.63 4.10
CA ARG A 86 -5.17 25.82 3.25
C ARG A 86 -6.37 26.68 3.65
N VAL A 87 -7.33 26.09 4.34
CA VAL A 87 -8.58 26.75 4.75
C VAL A 87 -8.44 27.39 6.14
N ASN A 88 -7.51 26.91 6.95
CA ASN A 88 -7.10 27.50 8.23
C ASN A 88 -5.95 28.50 8.04
#